data_AF-A0A1G0GC24-F1
#
_entry.id   AF-A0A1G0GC24-F1
#
_cell.length_a   1.000
_cell.length_b   1.000
_cell.length_c   1.000
_cell.angle_alpha   90.00
_cell.angle_beta   90.00
_cell.angle_gamma   90.00
#
_symmetry.space_group_name_H-M   'P 1'
#
loop_
_entity.id
_entity.type
_entity.pdbx_description
1 polymer ?
#
loop_
_entity_poly.entity_id
_entity_poly.type
_entity_poly.pdbx_seq_one_letter_code
_entity_poly.pdbx_strand_id
1 'polypeptide(L)'
;MLARRPHASSGLFSKTHDLSYLPPQVDIAHLHSTGKLLTEEEIATVMRCFASDLNVKHKEVSSASGQHYTVLQLVDPQTNQARYYAVYLGEDKELGRGSFAEVRLMQALDTGAWHAVKIFQLESSAKDISPALISSLNPFSMSSIFNLFTPPNSSMASAFSLPPTSNASQELDETELDSSNTTDVNCKRMQQLAKIKQEVNMLQQLQQTVGDVTVVEQNKHYVGLMLARGVKLDRLQCECNDSLLFLRMTRKILAEFDIIAAKKIIHGDISPANIMYDRETDTVTIIDFGSAKAISDHASSQPVSCAPNYTAPELYETLSPNEQTEIYALGVTIAVFGGLVKVGDSIVIVDVDNALIHDAALRKNVLDYLYQMTHKDPTQRPSIRAALAYFVSLELAYTQEERAVVTSKSCGSSR
;
A
#
# COMPACT_ATOMS: atom_id res chain seq x y z
N MET A 1 23.13 -40.86 5.90
CA MET A 1 21.75 -41.40 5.79
C MET A 1 20.76 -40.29 6.12
N LEU A 2 20.49 -39.39 5.18
CA LEU A 2 19.36 -38.47 5.21
C LEU A 2 18.64 -38.67 3.88
N ALA A 3 17.45 -39.26 3.96
CA ALA A 3 16.70 -39.77 2.83
C ALA A 3 16.03 -38.62 2.06
N ARG A 4 16.31 -38.58 0.75
CA ARG A 4 15.55 -37.86 -0.27
C ARG A 4 14.07 -38.25 -0.19
N ARG A 5 13.15 -37.28 -0.31
CA ARG A 5 11.76 -37.54 -0.69
C ARG A 5 11.51 -37.07 -2.13
N PRO A 6 10.64 -37.76 -2.89
CA PRO A 6 10.70 -37.80 -4.34
C PRO A 6 9.83 -36.74 -5.01
N HIS A 7 10.23 -36.39 -6.24
CA HIS A 7 9.39 -35.73 -7.23
C HIS A 7 8.16 -36.59 -7.57
N ALA A 8 6.97 -35.99 -7.57
CA ALA A 8 5.78 -36.53 -8.22
C ALA A 8 5.23 -35.49 -9.18
N SER A 9 5.13 -35.89 -10.45
CA SER A 9 4.59 -35.16 -11.59
C SER A 9 3.06 -35.23 -11.64
N SER A 10 2.45 -34.10 -12.01
CA SER A 10 1.20 -33.93 -12.80
C SER A 10 -0.06 -34.74 -12.42
N GLY A 11 -1.11 -34.00 -12.05
CA GLY A 11 -2.50 -34.36 -12.37
C GLY A 11 -3.48 -34.35 -11.19
N LEU A 12 -4.51 -33.51 -11.30
CA LEU A 12 -5.83 -33.67 -10.68
C LEU A 12 -5.99 -33.42 -9.17
N PHE A 13 -5.64 -32.24 -8.66
CA PHE A 13 -6.40 -31.60 -7.56
C PHE A 13 -6.32 -30.08 -7.65
N SER A 14 -7.44 -29.45 -8.01
CA SER A 14 -7.64 -28.01 -8.05
C SER A 14 -8.09 -27.49 -6.69
N LYS A 15 -7.58 -26.33 -6.26
CA LYS A 15 -8.14 -25.47 -5.19
C LYS A 15 -8.42 -26.19 -3.85
N THR A 16 -7.37 -26.46 -3.08
CA THR A 16 -7.51 -26.72 -1.64
C THR A 16 -7.15 -25.45 -0.87
N HIS A 17 -8.07 -25.02 0.00
CA HIS A 17 -7.96 -23.82 0.81
C HIS A 17 -6.71 -23.80 1.70
N ASP A 18 -6.22 -22.57 1.85
CA ASP A 18 -4.96 -22.10 2.41
C ASP A 18 -4.89 -22.25 3.95
N LEU A 19 -5.01 -23.49 4.45
CA LEU A 19 -4.85 -23.80 5.88
C LEU A 19 -3.36 -23.86 6.32
N SER A 20 -2.41 -23.44 5.48
CA SER A 20 -0.97 -23.64 5.72
C SER A 20 -0.18 -22.37 6.07
N TYR A 21 -0.72 -21.17 5.86
CA TYR A 21 0.02 -19.94 6.12
C TYR A 21 -0.43 -19.26 7.41
N LEU A 22 0.50 -19.16 8.36
CA LEU A 22 0.35 -18.35 9.57
C LEU A 22 1.22 -17.10 9.44
N PRO A 23 0.64 -15.88 9.41
CA PRO A 23 1.44 -14.67 9.36
C PRO A 23 2.38 -14.58 10.57
N PRO A 24 3.67 -14.23 10.39
CA PRO A 24 4.68 -14.27 11.44
C PRO A 24 4.40 -13.27 12.59
N GLN A 25 3.50 -12.32 12.40
CA GLN A 25 3.07 -11.35 13.41
C GLN A 25 2.02 -11.91 14.38
N VAL A 26 1.38 -13.03 14.05
CA VAL A 26 0.32 -13.64 14.86
C VAL A 26 0.94 -14.43 16.00
N ASP A 27 0.49 -14.16 17.23
CA ASP A 27 0.84 -15.02 18.36
C ASP A 27 -0.01 -16.28 18.33
N ILE A 28 0.65 -17.44 18.32
CA ILE A 28 0.00 -18.75 18.32
C ILE A 28 -0.88 -18.92 19.56
N ALA A 29 -0.55 -18.29 20.69
CA ALA A 29 -1.35 -18.35 21.91
C ALA A 29 -2.74 -17.68 21.75
N HIS A 30 -2.92 -16.83 20.74
CA HIS A 30 -4.21 -16.20 20.43
C HIS A 30 -5.11 -17.05 19.53
N LEU A 31 -4.59 -18.17 19.03
CA LEU A 31 -5.32 -19.08 18.15
C LEU A 31 -5.89 -20.27 18.92
N HIS A 32 -7.10 -20.67 18.55
CA HIS A 32 -7.70 -21.92 19.00
C HIS A 32 -7.09 -23.12 18.28
N SER A 33 -7.43 -24.33 18.72
CA SER A 33 -6.91 -25.59 18.14
C SER A 33 -7.19 -25.75 16.64
N THR A 34 -8.17 -25.02 16.11
CA THR A 34 -8.52 -24.98 14.68
C THR A 34 -7.66 -24.02 13.86
N GLY A 35 -6.77 -23.24 14.50
CA GLY A 35 -6.02 -22.16 13.87
C GLY A 35 -6.83 -20.87 13.67
N LYS A 36 -8.06 -20.80 14.21
CA LYS A 36 -8.91 -19.60 14.15
C LYS A 36 -8.79 -18.72 15.40
N LEU A 37 -9.02 -17.41 15.23
CA LEU A 37 -9.08 -16.42 16.31
C LEU A 37 -10.31 -16.59 17.22
N LEU A 38 -11.42 -17.07 16.65
CA LEU A 38 -12.68 -17.32 17.33
C LEU A 38 -13.05 -18.80 17.22
N THR A 39 -13.68 -19.33 18.27
CA THR A 39 -14.30 -20.66 18.27
C THR A 39 -15.55 -20.69 17.38
N GLU A 40 -15.97 -21.88 16.95
CA GLU A 40 -17.20 -22.03 16.16
C GLU A 40 -18.46 -21.58 16.94
N GLU A 41 -18.46 -21.71 18.28
CA GLU A 41 -19.56 -21.24 19.13
C GLU A 41 -19.64 -19.70 19.20
N GLU A 42 -18.49 -19.04 19.32
CA GLU A 42 -18.38 -17.59 19.27
C GLU A 42 -18.79 -17.07 17.90
N ILE A 43 -18.30 -17.70 16.82
CA ILE A 43 -18.69 -17.37 15.44
C ILE A 43 -20.21 -17.51 15.28
N ALA A 44 -20.81 -18.63 15.69
CA ALA A 44 -22.25 -18.83 15.59
C ALA A 44 -23.06 -17.80 16.40
N THR A 45 -22.52 -17.30 17.51
CA THR A 45 -23.14 -16.24 18.31
C THR A 45 -23.11 -14.91 17.58
N VAL A 46 -21.96 -14.55 17.01
CA VAL A 46 -21.78 -13.32 16.24
C VAL A 46 -22.66 -13.31 14.99
N MET A 47 -22.73 -14.43 14.26
CA MET A 47 -23.58 -14.55 13.07
C MET A 47 -25.07 -14.36 13.40
N ARG A 48 -25.54 -14.83 14.56
CA ARG A 48 -26.91 -14.57 15.02
C ARG A 48 -27.18 -13.09 15.25
N CYS A 49 -26.21 -12.33 15.76
CA CYS A 49 -26.34 -10.88 15.90
C CYS A 49 -26.50 -10.19 14.53
N PHE A 50 -25.64 -10.52 13.56
CA PHE A 50 -25.74 -9.97 12.20
C PHE A 50 -27.03 -10.37 11.48
N ALA A 51 -27.55 -11.57 11.75
CA ALA A 51 -28.84 -12.02 11.20
C ALA A 51 -30.04 -11.29 11.84
N SER A 52 -29.91 -10.84 13.09
CA SER A 52 -31.00 -10.15 13.80
C SER A 52 -31.16 -8.68 13.43
N ASP A 53 -30.08 -8.01 12.99
CA ASP A 53 -30.11 -6.61 12.57
C ASP A 53 -29.20 -6.38 11.35
N LEU A 54 -29.82 -6.09 10.21
CA LEU A 54 -29.13 -5.88 8.93
C LEU A 54 -28.31 -4.57 8.89
N ASN A 55 -28.57 -3.64 9.80
CA ASN A 55 -27.84 -2.38 9.90
C ASN A 55 -26.51 -2.55 10.63
N VAL A 56 -26.35 -3.62 11.43
CA VAL A 56 -25.11 -3.89 12.15
C VAL A 56 -24.03 -4.32 11.15
N LYS A 57 -22.98 -3.50 11.03
CA LYS A 57 -21.82 -3.76 10.15
C LYS A 57 -20.57 -4.21 10.89
N HIS A 58 -20.57 -4.09 12.21
CA HIS A 58 -19.48 -4.54 13.06
C HIS A 58 -20.00 -5.08 14.40
N LYS A 59 -19.22 -5.94 15.06
CA LYS A 59 -19.51 -6.45 16.39
C LYS A 59 -18.23 -6.68 17.17
N GLU A 60 -18.15 -6.15 18.38
CA GLU A 60 -17.07 -6.47 19.31
C GLU A 60 -17.33 -7.80 20.02
N VAL A 61 -16.27 -8.60 20.14
CA VAL A 61 -16.32 -9.96 20.68
C VAL A 61 -15.14 -10.17 21.60
N SER A 62 -15.40 -10.64 22.81
CA SER A 62 -14.38 -11.12 23.73
C SER A 62 -14.25 -12.62 23.57
N SER A 63 -13.07 -13.08 23.15
CA SER A 63 -12.76 -14.51 23.03
C SER A 63 -12.54 -15.12 24.41
N ALA A 64 -12.81 -16.42 24.54
CA ALA A 64 -12.47 -17.22 25.72
C ALA A 64 -10.97 -17.14 26.11
N SER A 65 -10.09 -16.78 25.17
CA SER A 65 -8.67 -16.49 25.42
C SER A 65 -8.41 -15.15 26.14
N GLY A 66 -9.44 -14.36 26.44
CA GLY A 66 -9.34 -13.03 27.03
C GLY A 66 -9.00 -11.91 26.04
N GLN A 67 -8.84 -12.24 24.76
CA GLN A 67 -8.58 -11.28 23.69
C GLN A 67 -9.87 -10.65 23.17
N HIS A 68 -9.79 -9.38 22.75
CA HIS A 68 -10.90 -8.67 22.13
C HIS A 68 -10.70 -8.57 20.62
N TYR A 69 -11.75 -8.82 19.87
CA TYR A 69 -11.76 -8.75 18.41
C TYR A 69 -12.94 -7.93 17.91
N THR A 70 -12.70 -7.16 16.85
CA THR A 70 -13.78 -6.51 16.09
C THR A 70 -14.10 -7.38 14.90
N VAL A 71 -15.33 -7.90 14.83
CA VAL A 71 -15.83 -8.61 13.66
C VAL A 71 -16.48 -7.63 12.71
N LEU A 72 -16.05 -7.62 11.45
CA LEU A 72 -16.56 -6.76 10.38
C LEU A 72 -17.38 -7.59 9.38
N GLN A 73 -18.48 -7.02 8.89
CA GLN A 73 -19.18 -7.49 7.71
C GLN A 73 -18.71 -6.68 6.50
N LEU A 74 -18.00 -7.32 5.58
CA LEU A 74 -17.59 -6.73 4.30
C LEU A 74 -18.44 -7.32 3.17
N VAL A 75 -18.62 -6.55 2.09
CA VAL A 75 -19.30 -7.03 0.89
C VAL A 75 -18.25 -7.40 -0.15
N ASP A 76 -18.22 -8.66 -0.53
CA ASP A 76 -17.31 -9.16 -1.55
C ASP A 76 -17.62 -8.47 -2.90
N PRO A 77 -16.65 -7.78 -3.52
CA PRO A 77 -16.91 -6.95 -4.70
C PRO A 77 -17.23 -7.77 -5.96
N GLN A 78 -16.90 -9.07 -6.01
CA GLN A 78 -17.15 -9.92 -7.17
C GLN A 78 -18.52 -10.60 -7.07
N THR A 79 -18.89 -11.06 -5.88
CA THR A 79 -20.10 -11.85 -5.65
C THR A 79 -21.26 -11.03 -5.09
N ASN A 80 -20.99 -9.83 -4.59
CA ASN A 80 -21.91 -8.98 -3.84
C ASN A 80 -22.49 -9.68 -2.59
N GLN A 81 -21.78 -10.67 -2.05
CA GLN A 81 -22.17 -11.41 -0.86
C GLN A 81 -21.46 -10.87 0.37
N ALA A 82 -22.17 -10.86 1.50
CA ALA A 82 -21.58 -10.49 2.79
C ALA A 82 -20.63 -11.58 3.28
N ARG A 83 -19.43 -11.19 3.69
CA ARG A 83 -18.43 -12.04 4.33
C ARG A 83 -17.96 -11.40 5.63
N TYR A 84 -17.53 -12.23 6.57
CA TYR A 84 -17.25 -11.80 7.93
C TYR A 84 -15.80 -12.08 8.32
N TYR A 85 -15.18 -11.09 8.96
CA TYR A 85 -13.76 -11.12 9.28
C TYR A 85 -13.53 -10.64 10.70
N ALA A 86 -12.72 -11.36 11.49
CA ALA A 86 -12.25 -10.88 12.78
C ALA A 86 -10.94 -10.10 12.61
N VAL A 87 -10.91 -8.84 13.00
CA VAL A 87 -9.71 -8.00 13.01
C VAL A 87 -8.82 -8.41 14.18
N TYR A 88 -7.58 -8.80 13.87
CA TYR A 88 -6.58 -9.17 14.86
C TYR A 88 -5.94 -7.91 15.44
N LEU A 89 -6.12 -7.68 16.75
CA LEU A 89 -5.62 -6.48 17.40
C LEU A 89 -4.15 -6.60 17.87
N GLY A 90 -3.71 -7.80 18.31
CA GLY A 90 -2.32 -8.09 18.71
C GLY A 90 -1.75 -7.18 19.80
N GLU A 91 -0.45 -7.35 20.12
CA GLU A 91 0.31 -6.47 21.04
C GLU A 91 1.02 -5.33 20.27
N ASP A 92 0.28 -4.43 19.63
CA ASP A 92 0.82 -3.27 18.87
C ASP A 92 1.71 -3.59 17.64
N LYS A 93 1.70 -4.82 17.13
CA LYS A 93 2.40 -5.20 15.88
C LYS A 93 1.58 -4.83 14.64
N GLU A 94 1.52 -3.53 14.34
CA GLU A 94 0.98 -3.00 13.09
C GLU A 94 1.76 -3.59 11.89
N LEU A 95 1.06 -3.99 10.81
CA LEU A 95 1.73 -4.41 9.57
C LEU A 95 2.41 -3.23 8.87
N GLY A 96 1.93 -2.01 9.16
CA GLY A 96 2.49 -0.74 8.75
C GLY A 96 1.59 0.41 9.18
N ARG A 97 2.21 1.55 9.50
CA ARG A 97 1.52 2.82 9.75
C ARG A 97 1.80 3.74 8.57
N GLY A 98 0.77 4.07 7.80
CA GLY A 98 0.83 5.22 6.88
C GLY A 98 0.43 6.50 7.62
N SER A 99 0.71 7.66 7.04
CA SER A 99 0.35 8.97 7.61
C SER A 99 -1.15 9.17 7.83
N PHE A 100 -2.00 8.31 7.24
CA PHE A 100 -3.46 8.48 7.18
C PHE A 100 -4.26 7.19 7.47
N ALA A 101 -3.61 6.04 7.64
CA ALA A 101 -4.29 4.76 7.86
C ALA A 101 -3.41 3.74 8.58
N GLU A 102 -4.06 2.89 9.37
CA GLU A 102 -3.45 1.78 10.09
C GLU A 102 -3.73 0.46 9.35
N VAL A 103 -2.73 -0.40 9.19
CA VAL A 103 -2.92 -1.72 8.55
C VAL A 103 -2.78 -2.84 9.59
N ARG A 104 -3.82 -3.65 9.72
CA ARG A 104 -3.88 -4.82 10.63
C ARG A 104 -4.16 -6.12 9.86
N LEU A 105 -3.91 -7.25 10.52
CA LEU A 105 -4.36 -8.56 10.04
C LEU A 105 -5.85 -8.74 10.36
N MET A 106 -6.54 -9.51 9.53
CA MET A 106 -7.87 -10.03 9.85
C MET A 106 -8.02 -11.46 9.33
N GLN A 107 -8.90 -12.24 9.95
CA GLN A 107 -9.13 -13.63 9.58
C GLN A 107 -10.59 -13.83 9.15
N ALA A 108 -10.80 -14.47 8.00
CA ALA A 108 -12.13 -14.82 7.51
C ALA A 108 -12.77 -15.90 8.40
N LEU A 109 -13.99 -15.67 8.88
CA LEU A 109 -14.64 -16.57 9.84
C LEU A 109 -15.06 -17.90 9.23
N ASP A 110 -15.45 -17.88 7.95
CA ASP A 110 -15.91 -19.05 7.19
C ASP A 110 -14.76 -20.03 6.89
N THR A 111 -13.63 -19.51 6.46
CA THR A 111 -12.52 -20.26 5.85
C THR A 111 -11.28 -20.33 6.72
N GLY A 112 -11.12 -19.41 7.69
CA GLY A 112 -9.90 -19.26 8.48
C GLY A 112 -8.75 -18.56 7.73
N ALA A 113 -8.98 -18.11 6.49
CA ALA A 113 -7.95 -17.50 5.67
C ALA A 113 -7.56 -16.09 6.17
N TRP A 114 -6.25 -15.82 6.20
CA TRP A 114 -5.70 -14.54 6.60
C TRP A 114 -5.75 -13.49 5.49
N HIS A 115 -6.16 -12.28 5.88
CA HIS A 115 -6.30 -11.09 5.06
C HIS A 115 -5.69 -9.90 5.80
N ALA A 116 -5.58 -8.75 5.12
CA ALA A 116 -5.22 -7.49 5.75
C ALA A 116 -6.43 -6.54 5.76
N VAL A 117 -6.46 -5.58 6.68
CA VAL A 117 -7.45 -4.51 6.71
C VAL A 117 -6.73 -3.18 6.89
N LYS A 118 -7.03 -2.23 6.00
CA LYS A 118 -6.59 -0.83 6.09
C LYS A 118 -7.70 -0.03 6.77
N ILE A 119 -7.38 0.59 7.90
CA ILE A 119 -8.32 1.28 8.78
C ILE A 119 -8.04 2.78 8.65
N PHE A 120 -9.01 3.50 8.10
CA PHE A 120 -8.97 4.95 7.95
C PHE A 120 -9.77 5.60 9.07
N GLN A 121 -9.14 6.51 9.81
CA GLN A 121 -9.86 7.40 10.72
C GLN A 121 -10.44 8.56 9.90
N LEU A 122 -11.76 8.68 9.90
CA LEU A 122 -12.47 9.77 9.22
C LEU A 122 -12.50 11.00 10.11
N GLU A 123 -12.41 12.19 9.51
CA GLU A 123 -12.59 13.44 10.25
C GLU A 123 -13.95 13.47 10.96
N SER A 124 -13.92 13.84 12.24
CA SER A 124 -15.07 13.98 13.12
C SER A 124 -15.42 15.45 13.33
N SER A 125 -16.71 15.79 13.32
CA SER A 125 -17.13 17.11 13.80
C SER A 125 -16.90 17.19 15.32
N ALA A 126 -16.54 18.36 15.85
CA ALA A 126 -16.37 18.54 17.30
C ALA A 126 -17.63 18.21 18.12
N LYS A 127 -18.79 18.01 17.47
CA LYS A 127 -20.07 17.63 18.08
C LYS A 127 -20.28 16.11 18.22
N ASP A 128 -19.42 15.28 17.63
CA ASP A 128 -19.53 13.80 17.72
C ASP A 128 -18.75 13.20 18.90
N ILE A 129 -18.14 14.05 19.75
CA ILE A 129 -17.47 13.60 20.97
C ILE A 129 -18.55 13.37 22.03
N SER A 130 -18.78 12.11 22.41
CA SER A 130 -19.62 11.79 23.56
C SER A 130 -19.15 12.57 24.81
N PRO A 131 -20.06 13.11 25.65
CA PRO A 131 -19.69 13.91 26.82
C PRO A 131 -18.83 13.17 27.86
N ALA A 132 -18.60 11.86 27.70
CA ALA A 132 -17.75 11.07 28.58
C ALA A 132 -16.23 11.38 28.44
N LEU A 133 -15.77 11.79 27.25
CA LEU A 133 -14.34 12.03 26.99
C LEU A 133 -13.84 13.40 27.47
N ILE A 134 -14.74 14.34 27.75
CA ILE A 134 -14.41 15.71 28.20
C ILE A 134 -14.02 15.75 29.69
N SER A 135 -14.18 14.66 30.44
CA SER A 135 -13.84 14.60 31.87
C SER A 135 -12.37 14.28 32.18
N SER A 136 -11.52 14.01 31.18
CA SER A 136 -10.16 13.49 31.41
C SER A 136 -8.99 14.28 30.81
N LEU A 137 -9.25 15.42 30.15
CA LEU A 137 -8.18 16.23 29.54
C LEU A 137 -8.02 17.58 30.26
N ASN A 138 -6.92 17.69 31.01
CA ASN A 138 -6.48 18.93 31.65
C ASN A 138 -6.21 20.03 30.61
N PRO A 139 -6.70 21.27 30.81
CA PRO A 139 -6.53 22.37 29.86
C PRO A 139 -5.21 23.11 30.12
N PHE A 140 -4.06 22.50 29.87
CA PHE A 140 -2.78 23.22 29.84
C PHE A 140 -1.80 22.55 28.87
N SER A 141 -1.92 22.90 27.58
CA SER A 141 -0.81 23.08 26.62
C SER A 141 -1.38 23.26 25.20
N MET A 142 -2.02 24.41 24.95
CA MET A 142 -2.43 24.85 23.61
C MET A 142 -1.87 26.25 23.36
N SER A 143 -0.54 26.38 23.46
CA SER A 143 0.17 27.64 23.19
C SER A 143 1.46 27.44 22.38
N SER A 144 1.57 26.37 21.57
CA SER A 144 2.79 26.12 20.78
C SER A 144 2.60 25.71 19.32
N ILE A 145 1.41 25.87 18.72
CA ILE A 145 1.20 25.51 17.30
C ILE A 145 0.50 26.64 16.51
N PHE A 146 1.03 27.86 16.59
CA PHE A 146 0.76 28.88 15.57
C PHE A 146 1.95 29.84 15.50
N ASN A 147 2.96 29.47 14.71
CA ASN A 147 3.92 30.39 14.11
C ASN A 147 4.81 29.61 13.15
N LEU A 148 4.41 29.52 11.88
CA LEU A 148 5.28 29.29 10.71
C LEU A 148 4.41 29.29 9.45
N PHE A 149 3.90 30.45 9.03
CA PHE A 149 3.58 30.77 7.63
C PHE A 149 3.24 32.27 7.53
N THR A 150 4.26 33.11 7.36
CA THR A 150 4.13 34.45 6.79
C THR A 150 5.18 34.62 5.70
N PRO A 151 4.82 34.85 4.43
CA PRO A 151 5.76 35.36 3.45
C PRO A 151 5.86 36.90 3.53
N PRO A 152 6.99 37.51 3.17
CA PRO A 152 7.20 38.95 3.33
C PRO A 152 6.56 39.77 2.20
N ASN A 153 6.13 40.97 2.58
CA ASN A 153 5.58 42.02 1.73
C ASN A 153 6.56 42.55 0.69
N SER A 154 6.04 42.93 -0.49
CA SER A 154 6.54 44.07 -1.26
C SER A 154 5.41 44.82 -1.98
N SER A 155 4.95 45.91 -1.33
CA SER A 155 4.77 47.26 -1.87
C SER A 155 4.20 47.45 -3.31
N MET A 156 3.03 48.09 -3.43
CA MET A 156 2.94 49.52 -3.81
C MET A 156 1.53 50.10 -3.62
N ALA A 157 1.51 51.41 -3.40
CA ALA A 157 0.48 52.22 -2.75
C ALA A 157 -0.68 52.73 -3.65
N SER A 158 -1.80 53.08 -3.02
CA SER A 158 -2.55 54.37 -3.13
C SER A 158 -3.92 54.19 -2.45
N ALA A 159 -4.12 54.71 -1.23
CA ALA A 159 -4.62 56.06 -0.91
C ALA A 159 -6.04 56.34 -1.44
N PHE A 160 -7.06 56.39 -0.56
CA PHE A 160 -8.08 57.46 -0.50
C PHE A 160 -8.99 57.37 0.75
N SER A 161 -8.89 58.42 1.57
CA SER A 161 -9.86 59.14 2.43
C SER A 161 -10.93 58.48 3.33
N LEU A 162 -10.83 58.83 4.62
CA LEU A 162 -11.83 58.95 5.71
C LEU A 162 -12.82 60.15 5.50
N PRO A 163 -13.78 60.50 6.41
CA PRO A 163 -14.57 59.79 7.45
C PRO A 163 -16.10 60.22 7.42
N PRO A 164 -16.82 60.48 8.54
CA PRO A 164 -17.56 59.56 9.43
C PRO A 164 -19.07 59.88 9.52
N THR A 165 -19.90 58.99 10.06
CA THR A 165 -21.07 59.42 10.88
C THR A 165 -21.56 58.31 11.80
N SER A 166 -21.68 58.68 13.08
CA SER A 166 -22.36 57.99 14.16
C SER A 166 -23.88 57.96 13.96
N ASN A 167 -24.53 56.83 14.26
CA ASN A 167 -25.51 56.77 15.36
C ASN A 167 -26.20 55.41 15.49
N ALA A 168 -26.41 55.06 16.76
CA ALA A 168 -27.55 54.36 17.33
C ALA A 168 -27.74 52.86 17.05
N SER A 169 -27.26 52.08 18.03
CA SER A 169 -28.04 51.11 18.82
C SER A 169 -29.24 50.44 18.15
N GLN A 170 -29.05 49.18 17.77
CA GLN A 170 -30.05 48.14 17.93
C GLN A 170 -29.33 46.85 18.30
N GLU A 171 -29.42 46.48 19.58
CA GLU A 171 -29.16 45.12 20.06
C GLU A 171 -30.16 44.19 19.37
N LEU A 172 -29.67 43.36 18.46
CA LEU A 172 -30.32 42.15 18.03
C LEU A 172 -29.40 40.99 18.38
N ASP A 173 -29.95 40.15 19.25
CA ASP A 173 -29.43 38.90 19.76
C ASP A 173 -29.28 37.91 18.58
N GLU A 174 -28.09 37.89 17.96
CA GLU A 174 -27.72 36.88 16.97
C GLU A 174 -26.89 35.79 17.65
N THR A 175 -27.59 34.70 17.98
CA THR A 175 -27.02 33.38 18.21
C THR A 175 -26.45 32.81 16.89
N GLU A 176 -25.37 33.41 16.37
CA GLU A 176 -24.55 32.79 15.31
C GLU A 176 -23.66 31.70 15.93
N LEU A 177 -24.27 30.55 16.22
CA LEU A 177 -23.57 29.34 16.64
C LEU A 177 -23.09 28.53 15.42
N ASP A 178 -21.85 28.75 15.00
CA ASP A 178 -20.89 27.73 14.53
C ASP A 178 -21.33 26.78 13.38
N SER A 179 -21.98 27.31 12.33
CA SER A 179 -22.37 26.57 11.11
C SER A 179 -21.26 26.47 10.05
N SER A 180 -20.24 27.34 10.12
CA SER A 180 -19.11 27.37 9.19
C SER A 180 -18.08 26.26 9.47
N ASN A 181 -17.81 25.94 10.74
CA ASN A 181 -16.88 24.87 11.10
C ASN A 181 -17.45 23.47 10.79
N THR A 182 -18.75 23.27 10.95
CA THR A 182 -19.41 21.98 10.65
C THR A 182 -19.53 21.71 9.15
N THR A 183 -19.69 22.74 8.33
CA THR A 183 -19.70 22.62 6.87
C THR A 183 -18.31 22.30 6.30
N ASP A 184 -17.24 22.87 6.87
CA ASP A 184 -15.85 22.56 6.48
C ASP A 184 -15.46 21.11 6.81
N VAL A 185 -15.77 20.62 8.01
CA VAL A 185 -15.47 19.23 8.42
C VAL A 185 -16.22 18.20 7.57
N ASN A 186 -17.50 18.45 7.27
CA ASN A 186 -18.27 17.58 6.38
C ASN A 186 -17.69 17.57 4.96
N CYS A 187 -17.24 18.72 4.46
CA CYS A 187 -16.58 18.82 3.16
C CYS A 187 -15.28 17.99 3.12
N LYS A 188 -14.41 18.14 4.13
CA LYS A 188 -13.16 17.39 4.24
C LYS A 188 -13.38 15.88 4.38
N ARG A 189 -14.35 15.46 5.19
CA ARG A 189 -14.75 14.04 5.31
C ARG A 189 -15.21 13.47 3.97
N MET A 190 -16.03 14.21 3.22
CA MET A 190 -16.47 13.78 1.89
C MET A 190 -15.30 13.67 0.90
N GLN A 191 -14.35 14.61 0.94
CA GLN A 191 -13.14 14.55 0.12
C GLN A 191 -12.26 13.35 0.49
N GLN A 192 -12.10 13.05 1.79
CA GLN A 192 -11.36 11.90 2.27
C GLN A 192 -12.01 10.58 1.81
N LEU A 193 -13.34 10.46 1.97
CA LEU A 193 -14.09 9.29 1.49
C LEU A 193 -14.02 9.13 -0.04
N ALA A 194 -14.01 10.22 -0.80
CA ALA A 194 -13.83 10.16 -2.25
C ALA A 194 -12.46 9.59 -2.62
N LYS A 195 -11.39 9.99 -1.93
CA LYS A 195 -10.03 9.43 -2.11
C LYS A 195 -9.98 7.95 -1.75
N ILE A 196 -10.58 7.56 -0.63
CA ILE A 196 -10.64 6.15 -0.23
C ILE A 196 -11.41 5.31 -1.27
N LYS A 197 -12.56 5.80 -1.74
CA LYS A 197 -13.34 5.12 -2.79
C LYS A 197 -12.57 5.00 -4.11
N GLN A 198 -11.75 5.99 -4.44
CA GLN A 198 -10.85 5.91 -5.60
C GLN A 198 -9.84 4.77 -5.42
N GLU A 199 -9.17 4.68 -4.26
CA GLU A 199 -8.25 3.57 -3.95
C GLU A 199 -8.97 2.21 -4.02
N VAL A 200 -10.15 2.09 -3.40
CA VAL A 200 -10.98 0.86 -3.44
C VAL A 200 -11.31 0.45 -4.87
N ASN A 201 -11.66 1.40 -5.74
CA ASN A 201 -11.95 1.10 -7.15
C ASN A 201 -10.72 0.51 -7.86
N MET A 202 -9.53 1.08 -7.67
CA MET A 202 -8.29 0.54 -8.24
C MET A 202 -8.03 -0.89 -7.74
N LEU A 203 -8.19 -1.12 -6.43
CA LEU A 203 -8.03 -2.44 -5.82
C LEU A 203 -9.05 -3.46 -6.34
N GLN A 204 -10.31 -3.05 -6.57
CA GLN A 204 -11.35 -3.91 -7.13
C GLN A 204 -11.00 -4.35 -8.55
N GLN A 205 -10.53 -3.44 -9.40
CA GLN A 205 -10.09 -3.76 -10.76
C GLN A 205 -8.93 -4.77 -10.78
N LEU A 206 -8.07 -4.73 -9.77
CA LEU A 206 -6.93 -5.64 -9.59
C LEU A 206 -7.26 -6.91 -8.78
N GLN A 207 -8.50 -7.07 -8.30
CA GLN A 207 -8.92 -8.18 -7.44
C GLN A 207 -8.09 -8.30 -6.14
N GLN A 208 -7.64 -7.16 -5.60
CA GLN A 208 -6.81 -7.10 -4.39
C GLN A 208 -7.60 -6.70 -3.13
N THR A 209 -8.91 -6.47 -3.22
CA THR A 209 -9.79 -6.16 -2.09
C THR A 209 -10.86 -7.22 -1.89
N VAL A 210 -11.19 -7.46 -0.61
CA VAL A 210 -12.29 -8.34 -0.18
C VAL A 210 -13.53 -7.56 0.29
N GLY A 211 -13.58 -6.27 -0.04
CA GLY A 211 -14.68 -5.35 0.29
C GLY A 211 -14.28 -4.26 1.28
N ASP A 212 -15.15 -3.28 1.43
CA ASP A 212 -15.00 -2.15 2.35
C ASP A 212 -16.28 -1.91 3.16
N VAL A 213 -16.15 -1.23 4.29
CA VAL A 213 -17.28 -0.83 5.12
C VAL A 213 -17.00 0.44 5.90
N THR A 214 -18.01 1.31 6.00
CA THR A 214 -17.96 2.49 6.88
C THR A 214 -18.68 2.16 8.18
N VAL A 215 -17.98 2.30 9.31
CA VAL A 215 -18.57 2.21 10.64
C VAL A 215 -18.74 3.63 11.17
N VAL A 216 -19.97 4.13 11.08
CA VAL A 216 -20.30 5.53 11.33
C VAL A 216 -20.08 5.89 12.80
N GLU A 217 -20.46 5.01 13.73
CA GLU A 217 -20.35 5.24 15.18
C GLU A 217 -18.89 5.39 15.63
N GLN A 218 -17.95 4.76 14.91
CA GLN A 218 -16.52 4.81 15.19
C GLN A 218 -15.78 5.86 14.37
N ASN A 219 -16.46 6.54 13.44
CA ASN A 219 -15.83 7.40 12.43
C ASN A 219 -14.67 6.69 11.71
N LYS A 220 -14.86 5.42 11.37
CA LYS A 220 -13.83 4.62 10.69
C LYS A 220 -14.34 4.07 9.38
N HIS A 221 -13.45 4.00 8.41
CA HIS A 221 -13.67 3.27 7.17
C HIS A 221 -12.64 2.15 7.07
N TYR A 222 -13.12 0.94 6.82
CA TYR A 222 -12.32 -0.27 6.77
C TYR A 222 -12.28 -0.75 5.33
N VAL A 223 -11.09 -0.98 4.80
CA VAL A 223 -10.87 -1.60 3.48
C VAL A 223 -10.19 -2.94 3.70
N GLY A 224 -10.90 -4.02 3.40
CA GLY A 224 -10.34 -5.37 3.41
C GLY A 224 -9.50 -5.64 2.17
N LEU A 225 -8.31 -6.20 2.38
CA LEU A 225 -7.29 -6.45 1.36
C LEU A 225 -6.90 -7.92 1.35
N MET A 226 -6.58 -8.43 0.16
CA MET A 226 -5.84 -9.69 0.04
C MET A 226 -4.49 -9.54 0.75
N LEU A 227 -4.09 -10.55 1.52
CA LEU A 227 -2.82 -10.48 2.26
C LEU A 227 -1.64 -10.65 1.30
N ALA A 228 -0.86 -9.60 1.12
CA ALA A 228 0.45 -9.69 0.49
C ALA A 228 1.43 -10.42 1.42
N ARG A 229 1.98 -11.55 0.96
CA ARG A 229 2.93 -12.37 1.74
C ARG A 229 4.37 -11.98 1.47
N GLY A 230 5.23 -12.40 2.39
CA GLY A 230 6.68 -12.25 2.24
C GLY A 230 7.21 -10.94 2.80
N VAL A 231 8.26 -10.44 2.18
CA VAL A 231 9.07 -9.32 2.68
C VAL A 231 9.06 -8.19 1.65
N LYS A 232 9.05 -6.94 2.14
CA LYS A 232 9.20 -5.76 1.29
C LYS A 232 10.56 -5.72 0.60
N LEU A 233 10.60 -5.16 -0.61
CA LEU A 233 11.81 -5.14 -1.45
C LEU A 233 12.95 -4.33 -0.82
N ASP A 234 12.63 -3.24 -0.11
CA ASP A 234 13.59 -2.42 0.63
C ASP A 234 14.38 -3.19 1.70
N ARG A 235 13.76 -4.17 2.35
CA ARG A 235 14.39 -5.04 3.35
C ARG A 235 15.16 -6.20 2.70
N LEU A 236 14.70 -6.66 1.54
CA LEU A 236 15.32 -7.78 0.82
C LEU A 236 16.66 -7.43 0.19
N GLN A 237 16.92 -6.15 -0.10
CA GLN A 237 18.19 -5.70 -0.66
C GLN A 237 19.41 -6.17 0.16
N CYS A 238 19.31 -6.17 1.49
CA CYS A 238 20.40 -6.58 2.38
C CYS A 238 20.63 -8.10 2.41
N GLU A 239 19.67 -8.89 1.92
CA GLU A 239 19.69 -10.36 2.02
C GLU A 239 19.91 -11.05 0.68
N CYS A 240 19.66 -10.34 -0.42
CA CYS A 240 19.91 -10.87 -1.75
C CYS A 240 21.43 -10.83 -2.01
N ASN A 241 21.99 -11.89 -2.59
CA ASN A 241 23.35 -11.88 -3.10
C ASN A 241 23.47 -12.74 -4.37
N ASP A 242 22.35 -12.86 -5.08
CA ASP A 242 22.15 -13.78 -6.20
C ASP A 242 21.64 -12.99 -7.42
N SER A 243 22.47 -12.95 -8.46
CA SER A 243 22.18 -12.24 -9.71
C SER A 243 20.98 -12.84 -10.45
N LEU A 244 20.80 -14.17 -10.39
CA LEU A 244 19.65 -14.83 -10.99
C LEU A 244 18.36 -14.53 -10.22
N LEU A 245 18.43 -14.47 -8.88
CA LEU A 245 17.29 -14.04 -8.07
C LEU A 245 16.90 -12.59 -8.38
N PHE A 246 17.88 -11.69 -8.52
CA PHE A 246 17.64 -10.30 -8.93
C PHE A 246 16.91 -10.22 -10.29
N LEU A 247 17.38 -10.95 -11.31
CA LEU A 247 16.76 -10.96 -12.64
C LEU A 247 15.32 -11.51 -12.59
N ARG A 248 15.13 -12.61 -11.86
CA ARG A 248 13.82 -13.25 -11.70
C ARG A 248 12.82 -12.33 -11.00
N MET A 249 13.23 -11.66 -9.93
CA MET A 249 12.40 -10.68 -9.21
C MET A 249 12.10 -9.47 -10.09
N THR A 250 13.10 -8.92 -10.78
CA THR A 250 12.92 -7.80 -11.71
C THR A 250 11.90 -8.14 -12.80
N ARG A 251 12.00 -9.32 -13.42
CA ARG A 251 11.02 -9.80 -14.40
C ARG A 251 9.61 -9.88 -13.80
N LYS A 252 9.45 -10.42 -12.59
CA LYS A 252 8.14 -10.53 -11.93
C LYS A 252 7.55 -9.15 -11.60
N ILE A 253 8.36 -8.23 -11.09
CA ILE A 253 7.94 -6.84 -10.84
C ILE A 253 7.43 -6.21 -12.14
N LEU A 254 8.21 -6.29 -13.22
CA LEU A 254 7.80 -5.75 -14.52
C LEU A 254 6.52 -6.41 -15.07
N ALA A 255 6.32 -7.71 -14.81
CA ALA A 255 5.11 -8.42 -15.21
C ALA A 255 3.87 -7.93 -14.45
N GLU A 256 3.98 -7.71 -13.12
CA GLU A 256 2.88 -7.14 -12.33
C GLU A 256 2.52 -5.72 -12.80
N PHE A 257 3.52 -4.89 -13.08
CA PHE A 257 3.27 -3.55 -13.62
C PHE A 257 2.75 -3.55 -15.06
N ASP A 258 3.07 -4.56 -15.90
CA ASP A 258 2.44 -4.73 -17.21
C ASP A 258 0.92 -5.02 -17.08
N ILE A 259 0.52 -5.79 -16.05
CA ILE A 259 -0.90 -6.05 -15.73
C ILE A 259 -1.60 -4.76 -15.27
N ILE A 260 -0.96 -3.98 -14.38
CA ILE A 260 -1.50 -2.69 -13.90
C ILE A 260 -1.67 -1.71 -15.08
N ALA A 261 -0.64 -1.58 -15.92
CA ALA A 261 -0.68 -0.72 -17.11
C ALA A 261 -1.77 -1.16 -18.12
N ALA A 262 -1.98 -2.47 -18.31
CA ALA A 262 -3.02 -3.00 -19.18
C ALA A 262 -4.44 -2.62 -18.71
N LYS A 263 -4.62 -2.42 -17.39
CA LYS A 263 -5.88 -1.92 -16.79
C LYS A 263 -6.00 -0.40 -16.82
N LYS A 264 -5.03 0.30 -17.43
CA LYS A 264 -4.98 1.76 -17.50
C LYS A 264 -4.97 2.43 -16.13
N ILE A 265 -4.24 1.82 -15.19
CA ILE A 265 -3.99 2.34 -13.85
C ILE A 265 -2.56 2.89 -13.79
N ILE A 266 -2.39 4.07 -13.21
CA ILE A 266 -1.12 4.64 -12.77
C ILE A 266 -1.02 4.41 -11.27
N HIS A 267 0.06 3.79 -10.79
CA HIS A 267 0.27 3.55 -9.37
C HIS A 267 0.60 4.84 -8.62
N GLY A 268 1.47 5.68 -9.19
CA GLY A 268 1.80 7.01 -8.66
C GLY A 268 2.82 7.02 -7.51
N ASP A 269 3.01 5.89 -6.84
CA ASP A 269 4.00 5.74 -5.75
C ASP A 269 4.85 4.46 -5.85
N ILE A 270 5.50 4.27 -7.01
CA ILE A 270 6.38 3.10 -7.21
C ILE A 270 7.68 3.28 -6.42
N SER A 271 7.91 2.39 -5.46
CA SER A 271 9.15 2.33 -4.68
C SER A 271 9.37 0.90 -4.12
N PRO A 272 10.58 0.56 -3.64
CA PRO A 272 10.83 -0.73 -2.99
C PRO A 272 9.95 -0.98 -1.74
N ALA A 273 9.44 0.06 -1.09
CA ALA A 273 8.59 -0.07 0.10
C ALA A 273 7.15 -0.55 -0.22
N ASN A 274 6.74 -0.44 -1.49
CA ASN A 274 5.41 -0.78 -2.02
C ASN A 274 5.41 -2.05 -2.88
N ILE A 275 6.48 -2.85 -2.81
CA ILE A 275 6.61 -4.12 -3.52
C ILE A 275 6.96 -5.20 -2.50
N MET A 276 6.13 -6.24 -2.43
CA MET A 276 6.37 -7.41 -1.60
C MET A 276 6.80 -8.61 -2.44
N TYR A 277 7.70 -9.42 -1.89
CA TYR A 277 8.11 -10.68 -2.48
C TYR A 277 8.03 -11.81 -1.47
N ASP A 278 7.27 -12.84 -1.84
CA ASP A 278 7.15 -14.08 -1.09
C ASP A 278 8.09 -15.13 -1.69
N ARG A 279 9.11 -15.51 -0.91
CA ARG A 279 10.10 -16.53 -1.29
C ARG A 279 9.50 -17.93 -1.36
N GLU A 280 8.48 -18.23 -0.55
CA GLU A 280 7.89 -19.57 -0.49
C GLU A 280 7.06 -19.86 -1.74
N THR A 281 6.27 -18.88 -2.17
CA THR A 281 5.41 -18.99 -3.35
C THR A 281 6.06 -18.43 -4.62
N ASP A 282 7.23 -17.78 -4.49
CA ASP A 282 7.91 -17.05 -5.56
C ASP A 282 6.97 -16.02 -6.22
N THR A 283 6.23 -15.25 -5.42
CA THR A 283 5.25 -14.27 -5.92
C THR A 283 5.66 -12.84 -5.59
N VAL A 284 5.35 -11.91 -6.50
CA VAL A 284 5.47 -10.46 -6.26
C VAL A 284 4.07 -9.92 -6.08
N THR A 285 3.88 -9.05 -5.09
CA THR A 285 2.61 -8.35 -4.88
C THR A 285 2.88 -6.86 -4.73
N ILE A 286 2.23 -6.06 -5.58
CA ILE A 286 2.24 -4.60 -5.49
C ILE A 286 1.21 -4.19 -4.43
N ILE A 287 1.60 -3.29 -3.54
CA ILE A 287 0.78 -2.82 -2.42
C ILE A 287 0.69 -1.29 -2.42
N ASP A 288 -0.31 -0.77 -1.70
CA ASP A 288 -0.57 0.66 -1.46
C ASP A 288 -0.96 1.47 -2.71
N PHE A 289 -2.24 1.39 -3.07
CA PHE A 289 -2.84 2.11 -4.19
C PHE A 289 -3.41 3.48 -3.76
N GLY A 290 -2.99 4.03 -2.63
CA GLY A 290 -3.51 5.31 -2.11
C GLY A 290 -3.23 6.51 -3.01
N SER A 291 -2.19 6.45 -3.84
CA SER A 291 -1.84 7.46 -4.85
C SER A 291 -2.30 7.11 -6.27
N ALA A 292 -2.97 5.96 -6.44
CA ALA A 292 -3.28 5.42 -7.75
C ALA A 292 -4.47 6.13 -8.42
N LYS A 293 -4.45 6.17 -9.76
CA LYS A 293 -5.52 6.77 -10.57
C LYS A 293 -5.66 6.12 -11.93
N ALA A 294 -6.84 6.25 -12.52
CA ALA A 294 -7.05 5.84 -13.90
C ALA A 294 -6.33 6.83 -14.85
N ILE A 295 -5.77 6.33 -15.94
CA ILE A 295 -5.12 7.17 -16.95
C ILE A 295 -6.08 8.22 -17.51
N SER A 296 -7.37 7.90 -17.65
CA SER A 296 -8.39 8.82 -18.14
C SER A 296 -8.68 10.01 -17.23
N ASP A 297 -8.24 9.98 -15.96
CA ASP A 297 -8.55 11.01 -14.95
C ASP A 297 -7.62 12.24 -15.05
N HIS A 298 -7.23 12.61 -16.27
CA HIS A 298 -6.40 13.77 -16.62
C HIS A 298 -6.90 15.11 -16.02
N ALA A 299 -8.13 15.15 -15.51
CA ALA A 299 -8.79 16.33 -14.97
C ALA A 299 -8.54 16.59 -13.46
N SER A 300 -7.84 15.72 -12.73
CA SER A 300 -7.57 15.95 -11.30
C SER A 300 -6.27 16.73 -11.09
N SER A 301 -6.39 18.04 -10.90
CA SER A 301 -5.35 18.96 -10.40
C SER A 301 -5.01 18.74 -8.91
N GLN A 302 -5.07 17.48 -8.45
CA GLN A 302 -4.67 17.12 -7.10
C GLN A 302 -3.14 17.11 -7.02
N PRO A 303 -2.54 17.66 -5.95
CA PRO A 303 -1.10 17.57 -5.75
C PRO A 303 -0.68 16.09 -5.75
N VAL A 304 0.30 15.77 -6.59
CA VAL A 304 0.78 14.40 -6.74
C VAL A 304 1.57 14.04 -5.48
N SER A 305 1.07 13.09 -4.70
CA SER A 305 1.83 12.52 -3.59
C SER A 305 2.79 11.47 -4.13
N CYS A 306 4.00 11.89 -4.50
CA CYS A 306 5.05 11.00 -4.96
C CYS A 306 6.13 10.79 -3.90
N ALA A 307 6.73 9.60 -3.86
CA ALA A 307 8.00 9.38 -3.19
C ALA A 307 9.10 10.26 -3.85
N PRO A 308 9.64 11.28 -3.16
CA PRO A 308 10.43 12.36 -3.78
C PRO A 308 11.62 11.88 -4.62
N ASN A 309 12.23 10.77 -4.22
CA ASN A 309 13.44 10.24 -4.84
C ASN A 309 13.20 9.33 -6.06
N TYR A 310 11.95 8.95 -6.33
CA TYR A 310 11.56 8.06 -7.44
C TYR A 310 10.81 8.81 -8.55
N THR A 311 10.50 10.08 -8.31
CA THR A 311 9.73 10.96 -9.19
C THR A 311 10.47 11.26 -10.50
N ALA A 312 9.77 11.10 -11.62
CA ALA A 312 10.27 11.50 -12.94
C ALA A 312 10.43 13.03 -13.02
N PRO A 313 11.50 13.55 -13.67
CA PRO A 313 11.81 14.97 -13.66
C PRO A 313 10.70 15.85 -14.26
N GLU A 314 10.02 15.39 -15.30
CA GLU A 314 8.91 16.13 -15.93
C GLU A 314 7.65 16.22 -15.05
N LEU A 315 7.56 15.40 -14.00
CA LEU A 315 6.39 15.38 -13.11
C LEU A 315 6.33 16.62 -12.21
N TYR A 316 7.49 17.24 -11.91
CA TYR A 316 7.57 18.50 -11.17
C TYR A 316 6.98 19.69 -11.95
N GLU A 317 6.97 19.61 -13.28
CA GLU A 317 6.42 20.65 -14.16
C GLU A 317 4.96 20.35 -14.55
N THR A 318 4.68 19.11 -14.93
CA THR A 318 3.39 18.71 -15.48
C THR A 318 2.34 18.40 -14.41
N LEU A 319 2.77 17.97 -13.21
CA LEU A 319 1.91 17.49 -12.12
C LEU A 319 0.92 16.38 -12.57
N SER A 320 1.22 15.71 -13.68
CA SER A 320 0.33 14.73 -14.31
C SER A 320 1.12 13.45 -14.63
N PRO A 321 1.08 12.44 -13.75
CA PRO A 321 1.76 11.19 -13.96
C PRO A 321 1.05 10.40 -15.07
N ASN A 322 1.85 9.65 -15.80
CA ASN A 322 1.44 8.89 -16.98
C ASN A 322 2.28 7.61 -17.08
N GLU A 323 2.07 6.82 -18.14
CA GLU A 323 2.80 5.56 -18.33
C GLU A 323 4.33 5.77 -18.33
N GLN A 324 4.86 6.88 -18.85
CA GLN A 324 6.31 7.15 -18.89
C GLN A 324 6.89 7.60 -17.55
N THR A 325 6.11 8.27 -16.69
CA THR A 325 6.56 8.58 -15.32
C THR A 325 6.68 7.30 -14.49
N GLU A 326 5.80 6.32 -14.71
CA GLU A 326 5.87 5.00 -14.05
C GLU A 326 7.11 4.21 -14.49
N ILE A 327 7.48 4.25 -15.78
CA ILE A 327 8.71 3.60 -16.29
C ILE A 327 9.96 4.17 -15.63
N TYR A 328 10.02 5.50 -15.45
CA TYR A 328 11.12 6.13 -14.73
C TYR A 328 11.18 5.63 -13.28
N ALA A 329 10.06 5.68 -12.55
CA ALA A 329 10.01 5.25 -11.16
C ALA A 329 10.35 3.76 -10.99
N LEU A 330 9.95 2.90 -11.94
CA LEU A 330 10.36 1.49 -12.01
C LEU A 330 11.87 1.34 -12.22
N GLY A 331 12.46 2.10 -13.15
CA GLY A 331 13.90 2.09 -13.38
C GLY A 331 14.68 2.45 -12.12
N VAL A 332 14.28 3.52 -11.42
CA VAL A 332 14.89 3.90 -10.14
C VAL A 332 14.67 2.82 -9.09
N THR A 333 13.47 2.25 -8.97
CA THR A 333 13.15 1.19 -8.00
C THR A 333 14.00 -0.07 -8.21
N ILE A 334 14.15 -0.52 -9.46
CA ILE A 334 14.99 -1.68 -9.81
C ILE A 334 16.47 -1.37 -9.55
N ALA A 335 16.93 -0.15 -9.86
CA ALA A 335 18.30 0.28 -9.58
C ALA A 335 18.59 0.27 -8.07
N VAL A 336 17.67 0.83 -7.26
CA VAL A 336 17.77 0.82 -5.80
C VAL A 336 17.80 -0.60 -5.29
N PHE A 337 16.86 -1.45 -5.71
CA PHE A 337 16.84 -2.86 -5.32
C PHE A 337 18.15 -3.57 -5.67
N GLY A 338 18.70 -3.33 -6.88
CA GLY A 338 19.96 -3.89 -7.35
C GLY A 338 21.22 -3.41 -6.61
N GLY A 339 21.08 -2.43 -5.71
CA GLY A 339 22.23 -1.75 -5.12
C GLY A 339 23.05 -0.96 -6.15
N LEU A 340 22.43 -0.54 -7.26
CA LEU A 340 23.07 0.16 -8.38
C LEU A 340 22.90 1.68 -8.26
N VAL A 341 22.98 2.19 -7.04
CA VAL A 341 22.71 3.59 -6.74
C VAL A 341 23.68 4.15 -5.71
N LYS A 342 23.93 5.45 -5.82
CA LYS A 342 24.48 6.26 -4.74
C LYS A 342 23.35 7.08 -4.15
N VAL A 343 23.12 6.91 -2.84
CA VAL A 343 22.13 7.67 -2.09
C VAL A 343 22.80 8.89 -1.47
N GLY A 344 22.36 10.08 -1.87
CA GLY A 344 22.69 11.36 -1.24
C GLY A 344 21.40 12.19 -1.08
N ASP A 345 21.47 13.50 -1.35
CA ASP A 345 20.26 14.36 -1.43
C ASP A 345 19.31 13.92 -2.56
N SER A 346 19.79 13.12 -3.50
CA SER A 346 19.00 12.48 -4.55
C SER A 346 19.58 11.09 -4.87
N ILE A 347 18.76 10.22 -5.45
CA ILE A 347 19.21 8.90 -5.92
C ILE A 347 19.86 9.06 -7.29
N VAL A 348 21.10 8.58 -7.42
CA VAL A 348 21.82 8.57 -8.70
C VAL A 348 22.15 7.13 -9.06
N ILE A 349 21.73 6.69 -10.25
CA ILE A 349 22.04 5.35 -10.77
C ILE A 349 23.49 5.31 -11.23
N VAL A 350 24.28 4.44 -10.62
CA VAL A 350 25.71 4.30 -10.87
C VAL A 350 26.15 2.85 -10.64
N ASP A 351 27.23 2.45 -11.32
CA ASP A 351 27.94 1.23 -10.95
C ASP A 351 28.65 1.44 -9.60
N VAL A 352 28.50 0.49 -8.68
CA VAL A 352 29.13 0.53 -7.36
C VAL A 352 29.68 -0.84 -7.00
N ASP A 353 30.78 -0.85 -6.25
CA ASP A 353 31.51 -2.07 -5.90
C ASP A 353 30.70 -3.07 -5.05
N ASN A 354 29.64 -2.61 -4.38
CA ASN A 354 28.75 -3.41 -3.54
C ASN A 354 27.40 -3.78 -4.20
N ALA A 355 27.34 -3.78 -5.53
CA ALA A 355 26.11 -4.15 -6.24
C ALA A 355 25.69 -5.62 -5.97
N LEU A 356 24.39 -5.90 -6.01
CA LEU A 356 23.85 -7.27 -5.92
C LEU A 356 24.31 -8.17 -7.08
N ILE A 357 24.63 -7.55 -8.21
CA ILE A 357 25.00 -8.22 -9.44
C ILE A 357 26.52 -8.28 -9.52
N HIS A 358 27.13 -9.41 -9.13
CA HIS A 358 28.59 -9.57 -9.12
C HIS A 358 29.18 -9.68 -10.52
N ASP A 359 28.46 -10.33 -11.44
CA ASP A 359 28.89 -10.45 -12.83
C ASP A 359 28.92 -9.07 -13.51
N ALA A 360 30.10 -8.65 -13.93
CA ALA A 360 30.33 -7.33 -14.49
C ALA A 360 29.63 -7.11 -15.84
N ALA A 361 29.54 -8.16 -16.68
CA ALA A 361 28.90 -8.06 -17.98
C ALA A 361 27.37 -7.94 -17.82
N LEU A 362 26.78 -8.75 -16.94
CA LEU A 362 25.39 -8.67 -16.57
C LEU A 362 25.06 -7.31 -15.94
N ARG A 363 25.88 -6.86 -14.98
CA ARG A 363 25.67 -5.58 -14.30
C ARG A 363 25.70 -4.41 -15.29
N LYS A 364 26.62 -4.42 -16.25
CA LYS A 364 26.66 -3.44 -17.33
C LYS A 364 25.37 -3.46 -18.16
N ASN A 365 24.90 -4.64 -18.58
CA ASN A 365 23.66 -4.77 -19.36
C ASN A 365 22.44 -4.22 -18.60
N VAL A 366 22.33 -4.55 -17.31
CA VAL A 366 21.27 -4.03 -16.44
C VAL A 366 21.37 -2.51 -16.34
N LEU A 367 22.54 -1.96 -16.03
CA LEU A 367 22.75 -0.50 -15.93
C LEU A 367 22.39 0.22 -17.24
N ASP A 368 22.87 -0.27 -18.38
CA ASP A 368 22.60 0.33 -19.69
C ASP A 368 21.09 0.40 -19.99
N TYR A 369 20.32 -0.60 -19.55
CA TYR A 369 18.87 -0.60 -19.73
C TYR A 369 18.15 0.26 -18.69
N LEU A 370 18.62 0.29 -17.44
CA LEU A 370 18.10 1.19 -16.41
C LEU A 370 18.27 2.65 -16.82
N TYR A 371 19.39 3.03 -17.44
CA TYR A 371 19.57 4.37 -18.02
C TYR A 371 18.57 4.71 -19.12
N GLN A 372 18.12 3.73 -19.91
CA GLN A 372 17.03 3.94 -20.88
C GLN A 372 15.68 4.12 -20.18
N MET A 373 15.38 3.31 -19.16
CA MET A 373 14.15 3.45 -18.37
C MET A 373 14.08 4.80 -17.64
N THR A 374 15.21 5.31 -17.16
CA THR A 374 15.31 6.59 -16.44
C THR A 374 15.79 7.74 -17.31
N HIS A 375 15.60 7.66 -18.63
CA HIS A 375 16.01 8.74 -19.54
C HIS A 375 15.28 10.06 -19.19
N LYS A 376 15.97 11.20 -19.28
CA LYS A 376 15.39 12.51 -18.94
C LYS A 376 14.21 12.89 -19.84
N ASP A 377 14.37 12.70 -21.14
CA ASP A 377 13.28 12.83 -22.11
C ASP A 377 12.37 11.59 -22.03
N PRO A 378 11.08 11.73 -21.66
CA PRO A 378 10.15 10.61 -21.54
C PRO A 378 9.92 9.89 -22.85
N THR A 379 10.08 10.53 -24.02
CA THR A 379 9.84 9.90 -25.33
C THR A 379 10.90 8.87 -25.72
N GLN A 380 12.06 8.89 -25.04
CA GLN A 380 13.15 7.94 -25.25
C GLN A 380 13.05 6.71 -24.33
N ARG A 381 12.11 6.72 -23.37
CA ARG A 381 11.95 5.60 -22.44
C ARG A 381 11.28 4.42 -23.16
N PRO A 382 11.63 3.17 -22.82
CA PRO A 382 10.92 2.00 -23.32
C PRO A 382 9.49 1.95 -22.77
N SER A 383 8.63 1.17 -23.43
CA SER A 383 7.36 0.74 -22.82
C SER A 383 7.60 -0.33 -21.76
N ILE A 384 6.63 -0.52 -20.84
CA ILE A 384 6.69 -1.57 -19.82
C ILE A 384 6.86 -2.96 -20.45
N ARG A 385 6.21 -3.19 -21.59
CA ARG A 385 6.29 -4.45 -22.33
C ARG A 385 7.67 -4.66 -22.96
N ALA A 386 8.30 -3.60 -23.46
CA ALA A 386 9.67 -3.67 -23.96
C ALA A 386 10.66 -3.96 -22.83
N ALA A 387 10.49 -3.31 -21.67
CA ALA A 387 11.31 -3.57 -20.50
C ALA A 387 11.17 -5.02 -20.00
N LEU A 388 9.94 -5.52 -19.88
CA LEU A 388 9.67 -6.91 -19.52
C LEU A 388 10.35 -7.89 -20.50
N ALA A 389 10.20 -7.67 -21.81
CA ALA A 389 10.80 -8.53 -22.83
C ALA A 389 12.34 -8.55 -22.75
N TYR A 390 12.95 -7.39 -22.47
CA TYR A 390 14.39 -7.28 -22.27
C TYR A 390 14.87 -8.12 -21.08
N PHE A 391 14.25 -7.96 -19.90
CA PHE A 391 14.65 -8.69 -18.69
C PHE A 391 14.34 -10.19 -18.76
N VAL A 392 13.28 -10.59 -19.46
CA VAL A 392 13.03 -12.02 -19.80
C VAL A 392 14.19 -12.59 -20.60
N SER A 393 14.62 -11.89 -21.65
CA SER A 393 15.71 -12.33 -22.51
C SER A 393 17.05 -12.40 -21.75
N LEU A 394 17.29 -11.42 -20.88
CA LEU A 394 18.50 -11.35 -20.06
C LEU A 394 18.56 -12.48 -19.02
N GLU A 395 17.46 -12.79 -18.33
CA GLU A 395 17.35 -13.93 -17.40
C GLU A 395 17.63 -15.26 -18.10
N LEU A 396 17.06 -15.46 -19.30
CA LEU A 396 17.24 -16.68 -20.09
C LEU A 396 18.69 -16.86 -20.54
N ALA A 397 19.32 -15.80 -21.04
CA ALA A 397 20.72 -15.83 -21.48
C ALA A 397 21.65 -16.18 -20.30
N TYR A 398 21.48 -15.49 -19.16
CA TYR A 398 22.30 -15.73 -17.97
C TYR A 398 22.15 -17.17 -17.44
N THR A 399 20.93 -17.70 -17.42
CA THR A 399 20.66 -19.08 -16.99
C THR A 399 21.33 -20.12 -17.89
N GLN A 400 21.43 -19.87 -19.20
CA GLN A 400 22.09 -20.77 -20.14
C GLN A 400 23.61 -20.77 -19.95
N GLU A 401 24.20 -19.60 -19.72
CA GLU A 401 25.64 -19.45 -19.45
C GLU A 401 26.04 -20.16 -18.16
N GLU A 402 25.30 -19.99 -17.06
CA GLU A 402 25.58 -20.69 -15.80
C GLU A 402 25.55 -22.21 -15.97
N ARG A 403 24.58 -22.74 -16.72
CA ARG A 403 24.48 -24.18 -17.02
C ARG A 403 25.68 -24.69 -17.83
N ALA A 404 26.18 -23.90 -18.79
CA ALA A 404 27.37 -24.24 -19.56
C ALA A 404 28.65 -24.27 -18.70
N VAL A 405 28.76 -23.38 -17.71
CA VAL A 405 29.89 -23.35 -16.77
C VAL A 405 29.86 -24.55 -15.81
N VAL A 406 28.68 -24.96 -15.32
CA VAL A 406 28.55 -26.13 -14.43
C VAL A 406 28.84 -27.44 -15.16
N THR A 407 28.36 -27.57 -16.41
CA THR A 407 28.62 -28.77 -17.24
C THR A 407 30.09 -28.90 -17.64
N SER A 408 30.79 -27.79 -17.93
CA SER A 408 32.22 -27.81 -18.21
C SER A 408 33.09 -28.14 -16.97
N LYS A 409 32.71 -27.67 -15.78
CA LYS A 409 33.41 -28.00 -14.51
C LYS A 409 33.24 -29.46 -14.08
N SER A 410 32.08 -30.07 -14.33
CA SER A 410 31.83 -31.49 -13.98
C SER A 410 32.53 -32.50 -14.89
N CYS A 411 32.80 -32.16 -16.15
CA CYS A 411 33.64 -32.99 -17.04
C CYS A 411 35.15 -32.89 -16.76
N GLY A 412 35.59 -31.85 -16.03
CA GLY A 412 37.00 -31.59 -15.74
C GLY A 412 37.58 -32.28 -14.50
N SER A 413 36.75 -32.84 -13.61
CA SER A 413 37.23 -33.47 -12.35
C SER A 413 37.35 -35.01 -12.42
N SER A 414 37.26 -35.59 -13.61
CA SER A 414 37.35 -37.04 -13.85
C SER A 414 38.54 -37.41 -14.74
N ARG A 415 39.67 -36.71 -14.61
CA ARG A 415 40.94 -37.07 -15.27
C ARG A 415 42.08 -37.22 -14.28
#